data_AF-A0A645AFQ8-F1
#
_entry.id   AF-A0A645AFQ8-F1
#
_cell.length_a   1.000
_cell.length_b   1.000
_cell.length_c   1.000
_cell.angle_alpha   90.00
_cell.angle_beta   90.00
_cell.angle_gamma   90.00
#
_symmetry.space_group_name_H-M   'P 1'
#
loop_
_entity.id
_entity.type
_entity.pdbx_description
1 polymer ?
#
loop_
_entity_poly.entity_id
_entity_poly.type
_entity_poly.pdbx_seq_one_letter_code
_entity_poly.pdbx_strand_id
1 'polypeptide(L)' 'MLLAKEGFDQVYGARPLRRAITKTVEDKLSEEILRGNIKKNEDILVTVKDDKLDFVKQ' A
#
# COMPACT_ATOMS: atom_id res chain seq x y z
N MET A 1 0.52 -3.12 -11.46
CA MET A 1 0.31 -1.69 -11.79
C MET A 1 -0.76 -1.03 -10.89
N LEU A 2 -1.01 -1.55 -9.68
CA LEU A 2 -2.13 -1.14 -8.83
C LEU A 2 -2.10 0.36 -8.48
N LEU A 3 -1.00 0.82 -7.87
CA LEU A 3 -0.84 2.22 -7.47
C LEU A 3 -0.69 3.18 -8.66
N ALA A 4 -0.06 2.74 -9.75
CA ALA A 4 0.12 3.57 -10.94
C ALA A 4 -1.19 3.79 -11.69
N LYS A 5 -2.12 2.83 -11.68
CA LYS A 5 -3.47 3.00 -12.27
C LYS A 5 -4.31 4.02 -11.48
N GLU A 6 -4.20 4.03 -10.15
CA GLU A 6 -4.97 4.95 -9.29
C GLU A 6 -4.28 6.30 -9.07
N GLY A 7 -2.96 6.34 -9.20
CA GLY A 7 -2.13 7.48 -8.85
C GLY A 7 -1.68 8.35 -10.02
N PHE A 8 -1.97 7.93 -11.25
CA PHE A 8 -1.65 8.67 -12.47
C PHE A 8 -2.93 9.16 -13.12
N ASP A 9 -2.99 10.48 -13.33
CA ASP A 9 -4.02 11.12 -14.11
C ASP A 9 -3.36 11.95 -15.23
N GLN A 10 -3.92 11.91 -16.45
CA GLN A 10 -3.32 12.58 -17.60
C GLN A 10 -3.25 14.11 -17.43
N VAL A 11 -4.18 14.70 -16.69
CA VAL A 11 -4.25 16.14 -16.41
C VAL A 11 -3.39 16.51 -15.19
N TYR A 12 -3.37 15.67 -14.16
CA TYR A 12 -2.72 15.97 -12.88
C TYR A 12 -1.34 15.29 -12.68
N GLY A 13 -0.89 14.48 -13.63
CA GLY A 13 0.34 13.69 -13.56
C GLY A 13 0.31 12.73 -12.37
N ALA A 14 1.45 12.60 -11.69
CA ALA A 14 1.59 11.74 -10.51
C ALA A 14 1.11 12.37 -9.19
N ARG A 15 0.51 13.58 -9.20
CA ARG A 15 -0.01 14.21 -7.98
C ARG A 15 -1.00 13.33 -7.20
N PRO A 16 -1.91 12.58 -7.85
CA PRO A 16 -2.80 11.66 -7.14
C PRO A 16 -2.06 10.48 -6.49
N LEU A 17 -0.84 10.14 -6.93
CA LEU A 17 -0.09 8.97 -6.49
C LEU A 17 0.15 8.96 -4.99
N ARG A 18 0.49 10.10 -4.39
CA ARG A 18 0.67 10.19 -2.94
C ARG A 18 -0.60 9.78 -2.19
N ARG A 19 -1.77 10.24 -2.66
CA ARG A 19 -3.06 9.89 -2.05
C ARG A 19 -3.39 8.41 -2.25
N ALA A 20 -3.11 7.86 -3.42
CA ALA A 20 -3.30 6.44 -3.71
C ALA A 20 -2.41 5.56 -2.81
N ILE A 21 -1.15 5.95 -2.59
CA ILE A 21 -0.25 5.24 -1.67
C ILE A 21 -0.80 5.27 -0.25
N THR A 22 -1.15 6.45 0.29
CA THR A 22 -1.68 6.54 1.66
C THR A 22 -2.95 5.70 1.83
N LYS A 23 -3.93 5.87 0.94
CA LYS A 23 -5.22 5.16 1.07
C LYS A 23 -5.09 3.64 0.88
N THR A 24 -4.20 3.20 0.00
CA THR A 24 -4.13 1.77 -0.35
C THR A 24 -3.11 1.03 0.51
N VAL A 25 -1.95 1.63 0.78
CA VAL A 25 -0.84 1.01 1.53
C VAL A 25 -0.91 1.34 3.02
N GLU A 26 -0.95 2.62 3.40
CA GLU A 26 -0.87 3.03 4.82
C GLU A 26 -2.12 2.59 5.61
N ASP A 27 -3.31 2.72 5.02
CA ASP A 27 -4.56 2.30 5.68
C ASP A 27 -4.56 0.78 5.95
N LYS A 28 -4.18 -0.03 4.94
CA LYS A 28 -4.11 -1.50 5.11
C LYS A 28 -3.02 -1.92 6.08
N LEU A 29 -1.85 -1.28 6.03
CA LEU A 29 -0.79 -1.52 7.01
C LEU A 29 -1.29 -1.23 8.44
N SER A 30 -2.03 -0.14 8.62
CA SER A 30 -2.61 0.22 9.91
C SER A 30 -3.60 -0.86 10.40
N GLU A 31 -4.47 -1.37 9.53
CA GLU A 31 -5.36 -2.49 9.88
C GLU A 31 -4.60 -3.75 10.31
N GLU A 32 -3.54 -4.13 9.58
CA GLU A 32 -2.75 -5.32 9.89
C GLU A 32 -1.96 -5.17 11.20
N ILE A 33 -1.50 -3.96 11.53
CA ILE A 33 -0.93 -3.63 12.83
C ILE A 33 -1.98 -3.74 13.94
N LEU A 34 -3.18 -3.19 13.73
CA LEU A 34 -4.28 -3.24 14.71
C LEU A 34 -4.79 -4.66 14.96
N ARG A 35 -4.76 -5.53 13.92
CA ARG A 35 -5.06 -6.96 14.04
C ARG A 35 -3.97 -7.75 14.78
N GLY A 36 -2.79 -7.15 14.97
CA GLY A 36 -1.63 -7.80 15.57
C GLY A 36 -0.87 -8.72 14.62
N ASN A 37 -1.22 -8.71 13.32
CA ASN A 37 -0.53 -9.48 12.29
C ASN A 37 0.87 -8.93 12.03
N ILE A 38 1.05 -7.61 12.16
CA ILE A 38 2.33 -6.92 12.05
C ILE A 38 2.67 -6.27 13.39
N LYS A 39 3.88 -6.51 13.90
CA LYS A 39 4.34 -5.96 15.17
C LYS A 39 5.33 -4.82 14.96
N LYS A 40 5.47 -4.00 16.00
CA LYS A 40 6.49 -2.95 16.05
C LYS A 40 7.88 -3.58 15.90
N ASN A 41 8.72 -2.97 15.07
CA ASN A 41 10.07 -3.44 14.70
C ASN A 41 10.11 -4.74 13.87
N GLU A 42 9.02 -5.12 13.18
CA GLU A 42 9.10 -6.12 12.12
C GLU A 42 9.42 -5.46 10.78
N ASP A 43 10.38 -6.01 10.05
CA ASP A 43 10.64 -5.67 8.65
C ASP A 43 9.66 -6.44 7.77
N ILE A 44 8.96 -5.70 6.91
CA ILE A 44 7.91 -6.24 6.04
C ILE A 44 8.15 -5.83 4.60
N LEU A 45 7.99 -6.79 3.69
CA LEU A 45 7.97 -6.57 2.25
C LEU A 45 6.50 -6.44 1.81
N VAL A 46 6.14 -5.27 1.29
CA VAL A 46 4.82 -5.06 0.67
C VAL A 46 4.94 -5.33 -0.82
N THR A 47 4.18 -6.30 -1.31
CA THR A 47 4.11 -6.67 -2.73
C THR A 47 2.68 -6.65 -3.24
N VAL A 48 2.50 -6.88 -4.53
CA VAL A 48 1.18 -7.01 -5.16
C VAL A 48 1.02 -8.43 -5.69
N LYS A 49 -0.03 -9.10 -5.24
CA LYS A 49 -0.44 -10.43 -5.69
C LYS A 49 -1.93 -10.41 -6.01
N ASP A 50 -2.30 -10.86 -7.20
CA ASP A 50 -3.70 -10.89 -7.68
C ASP A 50 -4.42 -9.54 -7.54
N ASP A 51 -3.75 -8.44 -7.93
CA ASP A 51 -4.20 -7.05 -7.80
C ASP A 51 -4.53 -6.59 -6.36
N LYS A 52 -4.05 -7.32 -5.35
CA LYS A 52 -4.15 -6.96 -3.93
C LYS A 52 -2.78 -6.75 -3.32
N LEU A 53 -2.71 -5.90 -2.29
CA LEU A 53 -1.51 -5.79 -1.47
C LEU A 53 -1.34 -7.06 -0.66
N ASP A 54 -0.13 -7.58 -0.66
CA ASP A 54 0.30 -8.73 0.12
C ASP A 54 1.46 -8.29 1.02
N PHE A 55 1.37 -8.62 2.30
CA PHE A 55 2.32 -8.21 3.34
C PHE A 55 3.13 -9.43 3.76
N VAL A 56 4.37 -9.52 3.29
CA VAL A 56 5.26 -10.65 3.53
C VAL A 56 6.26 -10.25 4.61
N LYS A 57 6.33 -11.04 5.68
CA LYS A 57 7.35 -10.83 6.73
C LYS A 57 8.72 -11.25 6.21
N GLN A 58 9.75 -10.47 6.55
CA GLN A 58 11.15 -10.87 6.32
C GLN A 58 11.70 -11.72 7.47
#